data_AF-A0A971AS40-F1
#
_entry.id   AF-A0A971AS40-F1
#
_cell.length_a   1.000
_cell.length_b   1.000
_cell.length_c   1.000
_cell.angle_alpha   90.00
_cell.angle_beta   90.00
_cell.angle_gamma   90.00
#
_symmetry.space_group_name_H-M   'P 1'
#
loop_
_entity.id
_entity.type
_entity.pdbx_description
1 polymer ?
#
loop_
_entity_poly.entity_id
_entity_poly.type
_entity_poly.pdbx_seq_one_letter_code
_entity_poly.pdbx_strand_id
1 'polypeptide(L)'
;MNIKELPDIEYIISGTGACAGCPSTIGLRLVGKALGENAIWLLTPSCAVASMGMTPKTCYSFPALNICFASAGASGGAISMALDALYAKKKLEGEKPVVFAWVGDGGTYDIGFQ
;
A
#
# COMPACT_ATOMS: atom_id res chain seq x y z
N MET A 1 -17.92 -12.96 -9.24
CA MET A 1 -17.49 -12.00 -8.22
C MET A 1 -18.70 -11.31 -7.63
N ASN A 2 -19.10 -11.76 -6.44
CA ASN A 2 -20.13 -11.12 -5.63
C ASN A 2 -19.56 -10.82 -4.23
N ILE A 3 -20.23 -9.99 -3.44
CA ILE A 3 -19.71 -9.55 -2.13
C ILE A 3 -19.46 -10.71 -1.15
N LYS A 4 -20.18 -11.83 -1.29
CA LYS A 4 -20.01 -13.03 -0.46
C LYS A 4 -18.74 -13.82 -0.79
N GLU A 5 -18.10 -13.53 -1.93
CA GLU A 5 -16.86 -14.16 -2.38
C GLU A 5 -15.61 -13.39 -1.94
N LEU A 6 -15.77 -12.24 -1.26
CA LEU A 6 -14.64 -11.48 -0.74
C LEU A 6 -13.93 -12.25 0.39
N PRO A 7 -12.59 -12.27 0.44
CA PRO A 7 -11.86 -12.88 1.54
C PRO A 7 -12.22 -12.23 2.89
N ASP A 8 -12.32 -13.03 3.96
CA ASP A 8 -12.54 -12.52 5.32
C ASP A 8 -11.30 -11.85 5.92
N ILE A 9 -10.10 -12.20 5.43
CA ILE A 9 -8.83 -11.62 5.88
C ILE A 9 -8.78 -10.10 5.65
N GLU A 10 -8.25 -9.37 6.64
CA GLU A 10 -8.11 -7.91 6.59
C GLU A 10 -6.65 -7.52 6.70
N TYR A 11 -6.22 -6.64 5.79
CA TYR A 11 -4.88 -6.07 5.74
C TYR A 11 -4.82 -4.66 6.36
N ILE A 12 -5.99 -4.05 6.49
CA ILE A 12 -6.19 -2.82 7.25
C ILE A 12 -7.12 -3.18 8.41
N ILE A 13 -6.52 -3.35 9.58
CA ILE A 13 -7.20 -3.79 10.80
C ILE A 13 -7.82 -2.59 11.55
N SER A 14 -8.48 -2.85 12.68
CA SER A 14 -9.03 -1.78 13.52
C SER A 14 -7.94 -0.91 14.15
N GLY A 15 -8.27 0.33 14.53
CA GLY A 15 -7.34 1.27 15.19
C GLY A 15 -6.80 2.39 14.31
N THR A 16 -7.48 2.71 13.21
CA THR A 16 -7.20 3.91 12.39
C THR A 16 -7.61 5.19 13.12
N GLY A 17 -6.89 6.28 12.87
CA GLY A 17 -7.25 7.64 13.28
C GLY A 17 -8.13 8.39 12.26
N ALA A 18 -8.71 7.69 11.28
CA ALA A 18 -9.49 8.30 10.21
C ALA A 18 -10.89 8.76 10.69
N CYS A 19 -11.49 9.69 9.96
CA CYS A 19 -12.88 10.09 10.16
C CYS A 19 -13.83 8.88 10.06
N ALA A 20 -14.94 8.92 10.80
CA ALA A 20 -15.99 7.92 10.69
C ALA A 20 -16.51 7.84 9.25
N GLY A 21 -16.46 6.65 8.65
CA GLY A 21 -16.86 6.44 7.25
C GLY A 21 -15.84 6.90 6.20
N CYS A 22 -14.57 7.11 6.57
CA CYS A 22 -13.53 7.52 5.62
C CYS A 22 -13.46 6.59 4.39
N PRO A 23 -13.69 7.11 3.17
CA PRO A 23 -13.68 6.28 1.96
C PRO A 23 -12.28 5.77 1.61
N SER A 24 -11.23 6.52 1.96
CA SER A 24 -9.85 6.07 1.74
C SER A 24 -9.54 4.80 2.56
N THR A 25 -9.95 4.75 3.82
CA THR A 25 -9.74 3.57 4.67
C THR A 25 -10.55 2.37 4.16
N ILE A 26 -11.80 2.59 3.73
CA ILE A 26 -12.63 1.53 3.13
C ILE A 26 -11.99 1.01 1.83
N GLY A 27 -11.51 1.91 0.97
CA GLY A 27 -10.81 1.57 -0.26
C GLY A 27 -9.54 0.75 0.00
N LEU A 28 -8.72 1.19 0.96
CA LEU A 28 -7.51 0.47 1.38
C LEU A 28 -7.81 -0.94 1.90
N ARG A 29 -8.91 -1.14 2.64
CA ARG A 29 -9.35 -2.48 3.07
C ARG A 29 -9.64 -3.40 1.88
N LEU A 30 -10.36 -2.90 0.87
CA LEU A 30 -10.69 -3.64 -0.33
C LEU A 30 -9.45 -3.92 -1.20
N VAL A 31 -8.58 -2.92 -1.37
CA VAL A 31 -7.29 -3.09 -2.07
C VAL A 31 -6.42 -4.13 -1.37
N GLY A 32 -6.36 -4.11 -0.04
CA GLY A 32 -5.73 -5.15 0.76
C GLY A 32 -6.20 -6.55 0.40
N LYS A 33 -7.51 -6.78 0.43
CA LYS A 33 -8.11 -8.07 0.08
C LYS A 33 -7.80 -8.50 -1.35
N ALA A 34 -7.73 -7.55 -2.29
CA ALA A 34 -7.44 -7.83 -3.69
C ALA A 34 -5.95 -8.15 -3.94
N LEU A 35 -5.04 -7.50 -3.22
CA LEU A 35 -3.59 -7.70 -3.37
C LEU A 35 -3.08 -8.95 -2.64
N GLY A 36 -3.66 -9.29 -1.48
CA GLY A 36 -3.20 -10.41 -0.67
C GLY A 36 -1.88 -10.15 0.06
N GLU A 37 -1.28 -11.23 0.58
CA GLU A 37 -0.08 -11.15 1.44
C GLU A 37 1.20 -10.83 0.66
N ASN A 38 1.28 -11.20 -0.63
CA ASN A 38 2.47 -11.04 -1.45
C ASN A 38 2.51 -9.67 -2.16
N ALA A 39 2.44 -8.59 -1.38
CA ALA A 39 2.45 -7.23 -1.88
C ALA A 39 3.34 -6.30 -1.04
N ILE A 40 4.07 -5.41 -1.70
CA ILE A 40 4.84 -4.33 -1.09
C ILE A 40 4.08 -3.03 -1.30
N TRP A 41 3.77 -2.35 -0.20
CA TRP A 41 3.00 -1.13 -0.23
C TRP A 41 3.87 0.09 0.00
N LEU A 42 3.73 1.05 -0.89
CA LEU A 42 4.36 2.37 -0.81
C LEU A 42 3.30 3.37 -0.42
N LEU A 43 3.57 4.10 0.64
CA LEU A 43 2.64 5.03 1.24
C LEU A 43 3.21 6.44 1.11
N THR A 44 2.59 7.28 0.27
CA THR A 44 2.95 8.69 0.19
C THR A 44 2.23 9.49 1.26
N PRO A 45 2.87 10.52 1.86
CA PRO A 45 2.23 11.48 2.74
C PRO A 45 0.87 11.94 2.20
N SER A 46 -0.19 11.61 2.95
CA SER A 46 -1.58 11.83 2.58
C SER A 46 -2.46 11.61 3.82
N CYS A 47 -3.75 11.93 3.74
CA CYS A 47 -4.70 11.64 4.82
C CYS A 47 -4.70 10.17 5.22
N ALA A 48 -4.54 9.24 4.27
CA ALA A 48 -4.44 7.80 4.53
C ALA A 48 -3.28 7.46 5.48
N VAL A 49 -2.10 8.04 5.21
CA VAL A 49 -0.90 7.82 6.02
C VAL A 49 -1.02 8.53 7.37
N ALA A 50 -1.53 9.77 7.40
CA ALA A 50 -1.72 10.50 8.65
C ALA A 50 -2.74 9.82 9.57
N SER A 51 -3.65 9.01 9.03
CA SER A 51 -4.70 8.31 9.77
C SER A 51 -4.42 6.82 10.00
N MET A 52 -3.20 6.33 9.72
CA MET A 52 -2.84 4.91 9.86
C MET A 52 -2.83 4.38 11.30
N GLY A 53 -2.99 5.26 12.29
CA GLY A 53 -2.98 4.93 13.72
C GLY A 53 -2.10 5.91 14.48
N MET A 54 -1.87 5.63 15.76
CA MET A 54 -0.98 6.42 16.61
C MET A 54 0.31 5.66 16.90
N THR A 55 1.45 6.29 16.65
CA THR A 55 2.78 5.79 17.02
C THR A 55 2.77 5.26 18.46
N PRO A 56 3.29 4.03 18.73
CA PRO A 56 4.07 3.17 17.82
C PRO A 56 3.25 2.14 17.05
N LYS A 57 1.90 2.22 17.07
CA LYS A 57 1.02 1.24 16.43
C LYS A 57 0.52 1.75 15.08
N THR A 58 0.19 0.80 14.20
CA THR A 58 -0.44 1.06 12.90
C THR A 58 -1.55 0.04 12.68
N CYS A 59 -2.59 0.44 11.94
CA CYS A 59 -3.66 -0.42 11.49
C CYS A 59 -3.31 -1.16 10.18
N TYR A 60 -2.10 -0.99 9.66
CA TYR A 60 -1.61 -1.66 8.47
C TYR A 60 -0.88 -2.94 8.91
N SER A 61 -1.42 -4.11 8.58
CA SER A 61 -0.88 -5.40 9.04
C SER A 61 0.11 -6.05 8.07
N PHE A 62 0.51 -5.36 7.01
CA PHE A 62 1.43 -5.81 5.96
C PHE A 62 2.72 -4.97 5.92
N PRO A 63 3.78 -5.46 5.23
CA PRO A 63 4.97 -4.66 4.95
C PRO A 63 4.64 -3.40 4.14
N ALA A 64 4.72 -2.25 4.78
CA ALA A 64 4.48 -0.95 4.19
C ALA A 64 5.67 -0.01 4.41
N LEU A 65 5.97 0.80 3.41
CA LEU A 65 7.05 1.78 3.43
C LEU A 65 6.45 3.17 3.23
N ASN A 66 6.68 4.05 4.21
CA ASN A 66 6.47 5.48 4.00
C ASN A 66 7.58 6.01 3.11
N ILE A 67 7.18 6.66 2.01
CA ILE A 67 8.09 7.25 1.02
C ILE A 67 7.89 8.77 0.97
N CYS A 68 8.75 9.48 0.24
CA CYS A 68 8.60 10.93 0.06
C CYS A 68 7.36 11.26 -0.81
N PHE A 69 6.76 12.42 -0.58
CA PHE A 69 5.49 12.83 -1.24
C PHE A 69 5.56 12.72 -2.77
N ALA A 70 6.64 13.25 -3.37
CA ALA A 70 6.83 13.30 -4.81
C ALA A 70 7.44 12.03 -5.43
N SER A 71 7.62 10.95 -4.67
CA SER A 71 8.48 9.83 -5.09
C SER A 71 7.73 8.54 -5.40
N ALA A 72 6.40 8.52 -5.53
CA ALA A 72 5.63 7.29 -5.75
C ALA A 72 6.09 6.51 -6.99
N GLY A 73 6.12 7.17 -8.15
CA GLY A 73 6.55 6.55 -9.42
C GLY A 73 8.00 6.07 -9.36
N ALA A 74 8.92 6.95 -8.93
CA ALA A 74 10.34 6.62 -8.81
C ALA A 74 10.60 5.45 -7.83
N SER A 75 9.95 5.45 -6.66
CA SER A 75 10.12 4.42 -5.63
C SER A 75 9.51 3.09 -6.08
N GLY A 76 8.32 3.12 -6.67
CA GLY A 76 7.65 1.94 -7.23
C GLY A 76 8.47 1.30 -8.36
N GLY A 77 8.95 2.12 -9.29
CA GLY A 77 9.83 1.68 -10.38
C GLY A 77 11.13 1.07 -9.86
N ALA A 78 11.80 1.73 -8.91
CA ALA A 78 13.04 1.23 -8.31
C ALA A 78 12.84 -0.12 -7.60
N ILE A 79 11.76 -0.27 -6.84
CA ILE A 79 11.45 -1.53 -6.14
C ILE A 79 11.12 -2.63 -7.15
N SER A 80 10.32 -2.34 -8.18
CA SER A 80 10.03 -3.34 -9.21
C SER A 80 11.31 -3.82 -9.90
N MET A 81 12.20 -2.91 -10.29
CA MET A 81 13.49 -3.26 -10.90
C MET A 81 14.38 -4.06 -9.95
N ALA A 82 14.40 -3.72 -8.66
CA ALA A 82 15.15 -4.46 -7.65
C ALA A 82 14.60 -5.90 -7.50
N LEU A 83 13.28 -6.07 -7.46
CA LEU A 83 12.63 -7.37 -7.41
C LEU A 83 12.93 -8.20 -8.67
N ASP A 84 12.90 -7.60 -9.87
CA ASP A 84 13.26 -8.28 -11.12
C ASP A 84 14.71 -8.77 -11.10
N ALA A 85 15.64 -7.94 -10.61
CA ALA A 85 17.04 -8.32 -10.48
C ALA A 85 17.26 -9.44 -9.46
N LEU A 86 16.53 -9.44 -8.33
CA LEU A 86 16.58 -10.50 -7.33
C LEU A 86 15.99 -11.80 -7.86
N TYR A 87 14.87 -11.73 -8.58
CA TYR A 87 14.23 -12.88 -9.21
C TYR A 87 15.13 -13.52 -10.26
N ALA A 88 15.73 -12.72 -11.16
CA ALA A 88 16.68 -13.22 -12.17
C ALA A 88 17.92 -13.88 -11.54
N LYS A 89 18.36 -13.40 -10.37
CA LYS A 89 19.47 -13.99 -9.61
C LYS A 89 19.07 -15.20 -8.75
N LYS A 90 17.81 -15.65 -8.82
CA LYS A 90 17.24 -16.72 -7.97
C LYS A 90 17.43 -16.45 -6.48
N LYS A 91 17.34 -15.18 -6.09
CA LYS A 91 17.41 -14.71 -4.69
C LYS A 91 16.05 -14.39 -4.08
N LEU A 92 14.98 -14.59 -4.85
CA LEU A 92 13.61 -14.46 -4.41
C LEU A 92 12.96 -15.83 -4.53
N GLU A 93 12.42 -16.33 -3.42
CA GLU A 93 11.67 -17.58 -3.38
C GLU A 93 10.19 -17.27 -3.65
N GLY A 94 9.53 -18.12 -4.44
CA GLY A 94 8.13 -17.93 -4.79
C GLY A 94 7.88 -16.88 -5.87
N GLU A 95 6.65 -16.37 -5.90
CA GLU A 95 6.20 -15.38 -6.88
C GLU A 95 6.70 -13.98 -6.53
N LYS A 96 7.01 -13.18 -7.56
CA LYS A 96 7.39 -11.77 -7.39
C LYS A 96 6.24 -11.00 -6.71
N PRO A 97 6.51 -10.26 -5.60
CA PRO A 97 5.51 -9.44 -4.95
C PRO A 97 4.92 -8.37 -5.87
N VAL A 98 3.64 -8.06 -5.70
CA VAL A 98 3.02 -6.90 -6.34
C VAL A 98 3.51 -5.62 -5.67
N VAL A 99 4.01 -4.67 -6.46
CA VAL A 99 4.39 -3.33 -5.96
C VAL A 99 3.20 -2.41 -6.14
N PHE A 100 2.68 -1.90 -5.03
CA PHE A 100 1.51 -1.02 -5.01
C PHE A 100 1.84 0.29 -4.30
N ALA A 101 1.43 1.42 -4.88
CA ALA A 101 1.56 2.73 -4.25
C ALA A 101 0.18 3.31 -3.95
N TRP A 102 -0.09 3.60 -2.67
CA TRP A 102 -1.26 4.38 -2.29
C TRP A 102 -0.89 5.86 -2.29
N VAL A 103 -1.45 6.60 -3.25
CA VAL A 103 -1.13 8.00 -3.50
C VAL A 103 -2.38 8.86 -3.40
N GLY A 104 -2.26 9.98 -2.70
CA GLY A 104 -3.32 10.99 -2.66
C GLY A 104 -3.46 11.72 -3.99
N ASP A 105 -4.53 12.50 -4.12
CA ASP A 105 -4.76 13.38 -5.26
C ASP A 105 -3.59 14.36 -5.49
N GLY A 106 -3.11 15.05 -4.45
CA GLY A 106 -1.95 15.95 -4.56
C GLY A 106 -0.65 15.21 -4.94
N GLY A 107 -0.50 13.94 -4.55
CA GLY A 107 0.65 13.13 -4.94
C GLY A 107 0.55 12.59 -6.36
N THR A 108 -0.63 12.63 -6.98
CA THR A 108 -0.87 12.07 -8.32
C THR A 108 -0.97 13.17 -9.37
N TYR A 109 -1.61 14.29 -9.04
CA TYR A 109 -1.95 15.36 -10.00
C TYR A 109 -1.22 16.68 -9.74
N ASP A 110 -0.36 16.75 -8.73
CA ASP A 110 0.43 17.94 -8.40
C ASP A 110 1.90 17.56 -8.16
N ILE A 111 2.35 17.50 -6.90
CA ILE A 111 3.79 17.38 -6.57
C ILE A 111 4.43 16.07 -7.04
N GLY A 112 3.65 14.99 -7.18
CA GLY A 112 4.16 13.67 -7.59
C GLY A 112 3.83 13.26 -9.04
N PHE A 113 3.44 14.21 -9.90
CA PHE A 113 3.10 13.93 -11.30
C PHE A 113 4.31 13.54 -12.18
N GLN A 114 5.54 13.85 -11.74
CA GLN A 114 6.79 13.67 -12.48
C GLN A 114 7.16 12.20 -12.74
#